data_AF-A0AAV9XEN7-F1
#
_entry.id   AF-A0AAV9XEN7-F1
#
_cell.length_a   1.000
_cell.length_b   1.000
_cell.length_c   1.000
_cell.angle_alpha   90.00
_cell.angle_beta   90.00
_cell.angle_gamma   90.00
#
_symmetry.space_group_name_H-M   'P 1'
#
loop_
_entity.id
_entity.type
_entity.pdbx_description
1 polymer ?
#
loop_
_entity_poly.entity_id
_entity_poly.type
_entity_poly.pdbx_seq_one_letter_code
_entity_poly.pdbx_strand_id
1 'polypeptide(L)'
;MAPPVYFELSWSILSSIGLITFFISILVAGIVQLTTISIIPIVISAACALANGLCYYAFYADTYSTKSRAVAGGFADVFWLIQEAGLSMYSYQILAKVLQRQQKKVFMMLFWTCILVICAIRTVILVSRVMEIESPTGNIQTRIDRLHMAYFIMIALVETLNSFFLLRTFAAARRASVTVQSRTARGLFEVLSRSAEIRLAILCPIGISRAITYSFQATAQAATNTASQLDRFVYTLECMFPMIMIVDVLASKLTYSKVTLTNNERSRTRSRGGGQDVQTSGIEVEFLVRTESEPSTRCHIGKSAGIRLSTRETNSEETIPVARHGSELGHSATCHA
;
A
#
# COMPACT_ATOMS: atom_id res chain seq x y z
N MET A 1 0.08 28.24 33.91
CA MET A 1 0.57 28.62 32.56
C MET A 1 -0.58 28.42 31.59
N ALA A 2 -0.72 29.29 30.58
CA ALA A 2 -1.66 29.02 29.48
C ALA A 2 -1.20 27.77 28.71
N PRO A 3 -2.12 26.92 28.24
CA PRO A 3 -1.76 25.76 27.43
C PRO A 3 -1.02 26.20 26.16
N PRO A 4 0.02 25.46 25.72
CA PRO A 4 0.76 25.81 24.51
C PRO A 4 -0.15 25.79 23.30
N VAL A 5 -0.01 26.78 22.42
CA VAL A 5 -0.83 26.92 21.22
C VAL A 5 -0.52 25.79 20.24
N TYR A 6 -1.56 25.17 19.67
CA TYR A 6 -1.43 24.03 18.75
C TYR A 6 -0.39 24.24 17.63
N PHE A 7 -0.47 25.39 16.94
CA PHE A 7 0.40 25.70 15.80
C PHE A 7 1.88 25.92 16.17
N GLU A 8 2.19 26.14 17.45
CA GLU A 8 3.56 26.24 17.94
C GLU A 8 4.17 24.87 18.28
N LEU A 9 3.37 23.80 18.24
CA LEU A 9 3.81 22.44 18.54
C LEU A 9 4.03 21.63 17.25
N SER A 10 4.98 20.71 17.32
CA SER A 10 5.26 19.75 16.25
C SER A 10 4.04 18.92 15.82
N TRP A 11 3.07 18.73 16.71
CA TRP A 11 1.81 18.02 16.43
C TRP A 11 1.01 18.67 15.30
N SER A 12 1.02 20.01 15.21
CA SER A 12 0.35 20.72 14.11
C SER A 12 1.03 20.50 12.76
N ILE A 13 2.36 20.47 12.75
CA ILE A 13 3.16 20.18 11.55
C ILE A 13 2.86 18.77 11.06
N LEU A 14 2.91 17.78 11.97
CA LEU A 14 2.62 16.38 11.65
C LEU A 14 1.19 16.19 11.13
N SER A 15 0.21 16.84 11.77
CA SER A 15 -1.19 16.80 11.32
C SER A 15 -1.35 17.45 9.94
N SER A 16 -0.67 18.57 9.68
CA SER A 16 -0.67 19.26 8.39
C SER A 16 -0.05 18.40 7.29
N ILE A 17 1.06 17.70 7.58
CA ILE A 17 1.68 16.72 6.66
C ILE A 17 0.68 15.62 6.32
N GLY A 18 0.04 15.01 7.32
CA GLY A 18 -0.99 13.99 7.10
C GLY A 18 -2.15 14.51 6.23
N LEU A 19 -2.61 15.73 6.50
CA LEU A 19 -3.73 16.32 5.79
C LEU A 19 -3.41 16.65 4.32
N ILE A 20 -2.25 17.24 4.04
CA ILE A 20 -1.86 17.54 2.66
C ILE A 20 -1.63 16.25 1.87
N THR A 21 -0.98 15.25 2.47
CA THR A 21 -0.73 13.97 1.80
C THR A 21 -2.02 13.19 1.58
N PHE A 22 -3.03 13.32 2.45
CA PHE A 22 -4.37 12.78 2.23
C PHE A 22 -5.03 13.38 0.97
N PHE A 23 -5.05 14.70 0.83
CA PHE A 23 -5.62 15.35 -0.35
C PHE A 23 -4.87 15.01 -1.63
N ILE A 24 -3.53 14.97 -1.59
CA ILE A 24 -2.70 14.54 -2.74
C ILE A 24 -3.02 13.08 -3.10
N SER A 25 -3.19 12.21 -2.11
CA SER A 25 -3.52 10.79 -2.34
C SER A 25 -4.89 10.62 -2.99
N ILE A 26 -5.89 11.39 -2.57
CA ILE A 26 -7.23 11.41 -3.21
C ILE A 26 -7.12 11.89 -4.65
N LEU A 27 -6.41 12.99 -4.89
CA LEU A 27 -6.19 13.53 -6.23
C LEU A 27 -5.58 12.47 -7.16
N VAL A 28 -4.52 11.80 -6.69
CA VAL A 28 -3.84 10.75 -7.45
C VAL A 28 -4.73 9.53 -7.67
N ALA A 29 -5.54 9.14 -6.68
CA ALA A 29 -6.51 8.06 -6.86
C ALA A 29 -7.57 8.38 -7.92
N GLY A 30 -7.98 9.65 -8.03
CA GLY A 30 -8.84 10.13 -9.13
C GLY A 30 -8.20 9.99 -10.52
N ILE A 31 -6.88 10.17 -10.61
CA ILE A 31 -6.13 10.05 -11.88
C ILE A 31 -5.87 8.57 -12.25
N VAL A 32 -5.50 7.74 -11.28
CA VAL A 32 -4.99 6.37 -11.52
C VAL A 32 -6.10 5.30 -11.53
N GLN A 33 -7.31 5.67 -11.08
CA GLN A 33 -8.41 4.80 -10.64
C GLN A 33 -8.18 4.20 -9.24
N LEU A 34 -9.27 4.09 -8.48
CA LEU A 34 -9.26 3.53 -7.13
C LEU A 34 -8.96 2.03 -7.18
N THR A 35 -7.81 1.66 -6.65
CA THR A 35 -7.40 0.27 -6.41
C THR A 35 -7.09 0.08 -4.93
N THR A 36 -7.04 -1.18 -4.47
CA THR A 36 -6.64 -1.49 -3.09
C THR A 36 -5.28 -0.89 -2.71
N ILE A 37 -4.36 -0.74 -3.67
CA ILE A 37 -3.01 -0.19 -3.43
C ILE A 37 -3.06 1.34 -3.30
N SER A 38 -3.93 2.03 -4.06
CA SER A 38 -4.05 3.49 -4.01
C SER A 38 -4.85 3.99 -2.81
N ILE A 39 -5.67 3.14 -2.16
CA ILE A 39 -6.42 3.49 -0.94
C ILE A 39 -5.49 3.59 0.28
N ILE A 40 -4.41 2.82 0.32
CA ILE A 40 -3.50 2.75 1.46
C ILE A 40 -2.91 4.12 1.86
N PRO A 41 -2.28 4.89 0.94
CA PRO A 41 -1.75 6.21 1.30
C PRO A 41 -2.85 7.19 1.72
N ILE A 42 -4.09 7.05 1.23
CA ILE A 42 -5.24 7.86 1.70
C ILE A 42 -5.53 7.56 3.18
N VAL A 43 -5.74 6.29 3.52
CA VAL A 43 -6.11 5.88 4.88
C VAL A 43 -5.01 6.22 5.90
N ILE A 44 -3.76 5.94 5.57
CA ILE A 44 -2.61 6.22 6.44
C ILE A 44 -2.46 7.73 6.68
N SER A 45 -2.62 8.55 5.64
CA SER A 45 -2.47 10.00 5.76
C SER A 45 -3.61 10.63 6.56
N ALA A 46 -4.85 10.14 6.39
CA ALA A 46 -5.98 10.54 7.22
C ALA A 46 -5.75 10.17 8.70
N ALA A 47 -5.30 8.94 8.96
CA ALA A 47 -4.99 8.48 10.30
C ALA A 47 -3.85 9.31 10.93
N CYS A 48 -2.83 9.67 10.15
CA CYS A 48 -1.77 10.59 10.57
C CYS A 48 -2.32 11.95 11.01
N ALA A 49 -3.17 12.57 10.19
CA ALA A 49 -3.75 13.87 10.50
C ALA A 49 -4.58 13.86 11.80
N LEU A 50 -5.41 12.81 11.96
CA LEU A 50 -6.29 12.63 13.11
C LEU A 50 -5.53 12.28 14.38
N ALA A 51 -4.57 11.34 14.31
CA ALA A 51 -3.78 10.93 15.47
C ALA A 51 -3.06 12.12 16.12
N ASN A 52 -2.40 12.94 15.30
CA ASN A 52 -1.62 14.07 15.79
C ASN A 52 -2.50 15.21 16.34
N GLY A 53 -3.64 15.49 15.71
CA GLY A 53 -4.61 16.48 16.22
C GLY A 53 -5.26 16.04 17.54
N LEU A 54 -5.66 14.76 17.62
CA LEU A 54 -6.26 14.19 18.83
C LEU A 54 -5.24 14.03 19.98
N CYS A 55 -3.97 13.78 19.66
CA CYS A 55 -2.89 13.78 20.64
C CYS A 55 -2.77 15.14 21.33
N TYR A 56 -2.74 16.23 20.55
CA TYR A 56 -2.73 17.57 21.14
C TYR A 56 -3.92 17.78 22.07
N TYR A 57 -5.13 17.43 21.62
CA TYR A 57 -6.34 17.55 22.43
C TYR A 57 -6.26 16.74 23.73
N ALA A 58 -5.72 15.52 23.69
CA ALA A 58 -5.61 14.65 24.85
C ALA A 58 -4.57 15.13 25.88
N PHE A 59 -3.41 15.62 25.45
CA PHE A 59 -2.26 15.87 26.34
C PHE A 59 -1.97 17.35 26.63
N TYR A 60 -2.47 18.28 25.81
CA TYR A 60 -2.12 19.70 25.92
C TYR A 60 -3.33 20.62 26.15
N ALA A 61 -4.55 20.14 25.90
CA ALA A 61 -5.77 20.91 26.08
C ALA A 61 -6.38 20.68 27.48
N ASP A 62 -5.66 21.11 28.53
CA ASP A 62 -6.04 20.90 29.93
C ASP A 62 -7.34 21.59 30.36
N THR A 63 -7.89 22.48 29.52
CA THR A 63 -9.16 23.17 29.74
C THR A 63 -10.39 22.27 29.56
N TYR A 64 -10.24 21.10 28.93
CA TYR A 64 -11.33 20.15 28.71
C TYR A 64 -11.38 19.05 29.77
N SER A 65 -12.54 18.41 29.91
CA SER A 65 -12.75 17.35 30.90
C SER A 65 -11.80 16.16 30.72
N THR A 66 -11.40 15.52 31.82
CA THR A 66 -10.54 14.33 31.79
C THR A 66 -11.13 13.20 30.94
N LYS A 67 -12.46 13.01 30.97
CA LYS A 67 -13.15 11.99 30.18
C LYS A 67 -13.03 12.23 28.68
N SER A 68 -13.23 13.47 28.21
CA SER A 68 -13.09 13.78 26.78
C SER A 68 -11.64 13.64 26.30
N ARG A 69 -10.67 13.99 27.14
CA ARG A 69 -9.24 13.80 26.86
C ARG A 69 -8.84 12.33 26.79
N ALA A 70 -9.34 11.51 27.71
CA ALA A 70 -9.10 10.06 27.72
C ALA A 70 -9.65 9.39 26.45
N VAL A 71 -10.88 9.75 26.04
CA VAL A 71 -11.49 9.26 24.79
C VAL A 71 -10.66 9.69 23.58
N ALA A 72 -10.26 10.97 23.50
CA ALA A 72 -9.42 11.46 22.41
C ALA A 72 -8.06 10.76 22.35
N GLY A 73 -7.43 10.49 23.50
CA GLY A 73 -6.19 9.72 23.60
C GLY A 73 -6.35 8.30 23.07
N GLY A 74 -7.45 7.62 23.44
CA GLY A 74 -7.77 6.29 22.92
C GLY A 74 -7.91 6.26 21.39
N PHE A 75 -8.64 7.22 20.81
CA PHE A 75 -8.74 7.33 19.35
C PHE A 75 -7.39 7.68 18.70
N ALA A 76 -6.60 8.57 19.31
CA ALA A 76 -5.27 8.91 18.80
C ALA A 76 -4.38 7.66 18.68
N ASP A 77 -4.39 6.77 19.68
CA ASP A 77 -3.63 5.52 19.65
C ASP A 77 -4.10 4.54 18.57
N VAL A 78 -5.40 4.47 18.30
CA VAL A 78 -5.94 3.68 17.19
C VAL A 78 -5.47 4.25 15.84
N PHE A 79 -5.55 5.57 15.67
CA PHE A 79 -5.10 6.19 14.42
C PHE A 79 -3.58 6.10 14.23
N TRP A 80 -2.78 6.19 15.30
CA TRP A 80 -1.34 5.92 15.21
C TRP A 80 -1.06 4.48 14.78
N LEU A 81 -1.79 3.50 15.32
CA LEU A 81 -1.65 2.10 14.87
C LEU A 81 -1.89 1.98 13.38
N ILE A 82 -2.98 2.58 12.88
CA ILE A 82 -3.32 2.56 11.45
C ILE A 82 -2.23 3.27 10.65
N GLN A 83 -1.73 4.41 11.13
CA GLN A 83 -0.71 5.18 10.43
C GLN A 83 0.63 4.46 10.37
N GLU A 84 1.12 3.89 11.46
CA GLU A 84 2.46 3.29 11.56
C GLU A 84 2.46 1.86 10.97
N ALA A 85 1.54 0.99 11.40
CA ALA A 85 1.44 -0.38 10.87
C ALA A 85 0.86 -0.42 9.45
N GLY A 86 0.11 0.61 9.04
CA GLY A 86 -0.40 0.73 7.67
C GLY A 86 0.71 0.87 6.64
N LEU A 87 1.87 1.44 7.00
CA LEU A 87 3.00 1.59 6.08
C LEU A 87 3.42 0.22 5.50
N SER A 88 3.48 -0.78 6.37
CA SER A 88 3.78 -2.17 6.03
C SER A 88 2.71 -2.83 5.16
N MET A 89 1.45 -2.39 5.26
CA MET A 89 0.34 -2.93 4.47
C MET A 89 0.50 -2.64 2.98
N TYR A 90 1.16 -1.53 2.61
CA TYR A 90 1.46 -1.23 1.22
C TYR A 90 2.35 -2.31 0.58
N SER A 91 3.46 -2.66 1.25
CA SER A 91 4.35 -3.74 0.83
C SER A 91 3.63 -5.10 0.80
N TYR A 92 2.80 -5.38 1.81
CA TYR A 92 1.99 -6.59 1.86
C TYR A 92 1.06 -6.72 0.64
N GLN A 93 0.36 -5.66 0.26
CA GLN A 93 -0.60 -5.72 -0.86
C GLN A 93 0.08 -5.96 -2.21
N ILE A 94 1.29 -5.42 -2.40
CA ILE A 94 2.10 -5.72 -3.58
C ILE A 94 2.52 -7.20 -3.54
N LEU A 95 3.08 -7.65 -2.42
CA LEU A 95 3.61 -9.00 -2.31
C LEU A 95 2.53 -10.08 -2.37
N ALA A 96 1.34 -9.83 -1.81
CA ALA A 96 0.18 -10.72 -1.87
C ALA A 96 -0.30 -10.98 -3.31
N LYS A 97 -0.02 -10.05 -4.24
CA LYS A 97 -0.34 -10.19 -5.67
C LYS A 97 0.79 -10.84 -6.47
N VAL A 98 2.04 -10.73 -6.03
CA VAL A 98 3.21 -11.23 -6.77
C VAL A 98 3.64 -12.63 -6.33
N LEU A 99 3.44 -12.99 -5.06
CA LEU A 99 3.98 -14.22 -4.47
C LEU A 99 3.12 -15.47 -4.82
N GLN A 100 3.77 -16.60 -5.11
CA GLN A 100 3.11 -17.86 -5.51
C GLN A 100 2.70 -18.74 -4.32
N ARG A 101 1.72 -19.64 -4.53
CA ARG A 101 0.97 -20.45 -3.54
C ARG A 101 1.69 -20.73 -2.21
N GLN A 102 2.82 -21.44 -2.20
CA GLN A 102 3.48 -21.84 -0.95
C GLN A 102 4.16 -20.66 -0.24
N GLN A 103 4.92 -19.84 -0.99
CA GLN A 103 5.60 -18.66 -0.45
C GLN A 103 4.58 -17.62 0.05
N LYS A 104 3.46 -17.47 -0.66
CA LYS A 104 2.33 -16.60 -0.28
C LYS A 104 1.74 -16.99 1.06
N LYS A 105 1.50 -18.29 1.30
CA LYS A 105 0.97 -18.77 2.59
C LYS A 105 1.92 -18.48 3.75
N VAL A 106 3.21 -18.78 3.58
CA VAL A 106 4.23 -18.54 4.62
C VAL A 106 4.35 -17.04 4.91
N PHE A 107 4.46 -16.21 3.87
CA PHE A 107 4.53 -14.76 4.04
C PHE A 107 3.29 -14.20 4.75
N MET A 108 2.08 -14.58 4.31
CA MET A 108 0.84 -14.11 4.93
C MET A 108 0.77 -14.50 6.40
N MET A 109 1.12 -15.73 6.76
CA MET A 109 1.13 -16.19 8.15
C MET A 109 2.09 -15.35 9.00
N LEU A 110 3.34 -15.18 8.55
CA LEU A 110 4.35 -14.42 9.29
C LEU A 110 3.93 -12.95 9.44
N PHE A 111 3.50 -12.32 8.35
CA PHE A 111 3.07 -10.92 8.34
C PHE A 111 1.91 -10.69 9.32
N TRP A 112 0.83 -11.47 9.23
CA TRP A 112 -0.32 -11.31 10.12
C TRP A 112 -0.01 -11.66 11.58
N THR A 113 0.91 -12.59 11.83
CA THR A 113 1.38 -12.88 13.19
C THR A 113 2.08 -11.67 13.78
N CYS A 114 2.98 -11.03 13.03
CA CYS A 114 3.65 -9.81 13.48
C CYS A 114 2.66 -8.66 13.67
N ILE A 115 1.72 -8.45 12.76
CA ILE A 115 0.67 -7.42 12.90
C ILE A 115 -0.18 -7.67 14.15
N LEU A 116 -0.56 -8.92 14.44
CA LEU A 116 -1.31 -9.26 15.64
C LEU A 116 -0.53 -8.90 16.91
N VAL A 117 0.77 -9.21 16.95
CA VAL A 117 1.66 -8.83 18.07
C VAL A 117 1.75 -7.30 18.21
N ILE A 118 1.91 -6.57 17.10
CA ILE A 118 1.96 -5.10 17.08
C ILE A 118 0.65 -4.51 17.63
N CYS A 119 -0.51 -5.01 17.17
CA CYS A 119 -1.81 -4.61 17.67
C CYS A 119 -1.95 -4.87 19.17
N ALA A 120 -1.55 -6.06 19.64
CA ALA A 120 -1.62 -6.41 21.06
C ALA A 120 -0.78 -5.47 21.94
N ILE A 121 0.48 -5.21 21.54
CA ILE A 121 1.35 -4.26 22.25
C ILE A 121 0.70 -2.87 22.27
N ARG A 122 0.13 -2.42 21.15
CA ARG A 122 -0.52 -1.12 21.06
C ARG A 122 -1.77 -1.01 21.93
N THR A 123 -2.57 -2.07 22.04
CA THR A 123 -3.72 -2.10 22.95
C THR A 123 -3.28 -1.93 24.41
N VAL A 124 -2.18 -2.56 24.82
CA VAL A 124 -1.64 -2.39 26.18
C VAL A 124 -1.12 -0.97 26.41
N ILE A 125 -0.47 -0.36 25.41
CA ILE A 125 -0.06 1.05 25.45
C ILE A 125 -1.28 1.97 25.61
N LEU A 126 -2.29 1.79 24.77
CA LEU A 126 -3.53 2.58 24.80
C LEU A 126 -4.19 2.54 26.18
N VAL A 127 -4.39 1.33 26.73
CA VAL A 127 -4.98 1.17 28.07
C VAL A 127 -4.12 1.86 29.12
N SER A 128 -2.79 1.71 29.04
CA SER A 128 -1.87 2.37 29.98
C SER A 128 -1.97 3.89 29.91
N ARG A 129 -2.11 4.48 28.72
CA ARG A 129 -2.23 5.95 28.53
C ARG A 129 -3.57 6.49 28.98
N VAL A 130 -4.66 5.78 28.73
CA VAL A 130 -5.98 6.15 29.24
C VAL A 130 -5.96 6.14 30.77
N MET A 131 -5.38 5.11 31.39
CA MET A 131 -5.21 5.05 32.83
C MET A 131 -4.33 6.17 33.38
N GLU A 132 -3.27 6.57 32.68
CA GLU A 132 -2.41 7.68 33.08
C GLU A 132 -3.13 9.03 33.09
N ILE A 133 -4.01 9.27 32.11
CA ILE A 133 -4.84 10.48 32.05
C ILE A 133 -5.84 10.53 33.21
N GLU A 134 -6.42 9.38 33.57
CA GLU A 134 -7.41 9.29 34.66
C GLU A 134 -6.77 9.26 36.06
N SER A 135 -5.56 8.69 36.19
CA SER A 135 -4.89 8.47 37.47
C SER A 135 -3.36 8.48 37.30
N PRO A 136 -2.71 9.64 37.44
CA PRO A 136 -1.27 9.78 37.25
C PRO A 136 -0.49 9.01 38.33
N THR A 137 0.00 7.82 38.02
CA THR A 137 0.87 7.03 38.91
C THR A 137 2.24 6.85 38.27
N GLY A 138 3.31 7.11 39.03
CA GLY A 138 4.68 7.21 38.49
C GLY A 138 5.25 5.93 37.85
N ASN A 139 4.66 4.76 38.11
CA ASN A 139 5.16 3.47 37.59
C ASN A 139 4.63 3.13 36.17
N ILE A 140 3.64 3.88 35.65
CA ILE A 140 3.03 3.58 34.35
C ILE A 140 3.94 4.00 33.18
N GLN A 141 4.64 5.14 33.31
CA GLN A 141 5.50 5.68 32.26
C GLN A 141 6.62 4.71 31.83
N THR A 142 7.37 4.13 32.78
CA THR A 142 8.44 3.17 32.46
C THR A 142 7.93 1.92 31.74
N ARG A 143 6.70 1.49 32.04
CA ARG A 143 6.06 0.37 31.33
C ARG A 143 5.70 0.77 29.90
N ILE A 144 5.15 1.98 29.72
CA ILE A 144 4.80 2.54 28.41
C ILE A 144 6.05 2.62 27.53
N ASP A 145 7.18 3.10 28.05
CA ASP A 145 8.41 3.26 27.27
C ASP A 145 8.96 1.92 26.78
N ARG A 146 8.97 0.89 27.64
CA ARG A 146 9.39 -0.47 27.26
C ARG A 146 8.47 -1.10 26.20
N LEU A 147 7.17 -0.86 26.30
CA LEU A 147 6.21 -1.34 25.31
C LEU A 147 6.39 -0.63 23.95
N HIS A 148 6.65 0.68 23.95
CA HIS A 148 6.96 1.42 22.72
C HIS A 148 8.24 0.93 22.05
N MET A 149 9.30 0.64 22.82
CA MET A 149 10.51 0.03 22.27
C MET A 149 10.21 -1.29 21.57
N ALA A 150 9.48 -2.21 22.24
CA ALA A 150 9.10 -3.49 21.65
C ALA A 150 8.24 -3.31 20.39
N TYR A 151 7.33 -2.34 20.41
CA TYR A 151 6.48 -1.99 19.27
C TYR A 151 7.30 -1.53 18.05
N PHE A 152 8.24 -0.61 18.20
CA PHE A 152 9.06 -0.12 17.08
C PHE A 152 10.01 -1.20 16.54
N ILE A 153 10.56 -2.05 17.40
CA ILE A 153 11.35 -3.22 16.97
C ILE A 153 10.48 -4.15 16.12
N MET A 154 9.24 -4.43 16.55
CA MET A 154 8.33 -5.27 15.78
C MET A 154 7.95 -4.66 14.42
N ILE A 155 7.76 -3.34 14.34
CA ILE A 155 7.56 -2.65 13.04
C ILE A 155 8.79 -2.83 12.14
N ALA A 156 9.99 -2.59 12.67
CA ALA A 156 11.23 -2.76 11.89
C ALA A 156 11.40 -4.21 11.39
N LEU A 157 11.01 -5.20 12.19
CA LEU A 157 11.00 -6.61 11.80
C LEU A 157 10.02 -6.87 10.65
N VAL A 158 8.79 -6.35 10.73
CA VAL A 158 7.80 -6.47 9.64
C VAL A 158 8.32 -5.87 8.34
N GLU A 159 8.95 -4.70 8.39
CA GLU A 159 9.52 -4.07 7.21
C GLU A 159 10.70 -4.83 6.62
N THR A 160 11.51 -5.43 7.48
CA THR A 160 12.62 -6.29 7.07
C THR A 160 12.09 -7.56 6.38
N LEU A 161 11.05 -8.19 6.95
CA LEU A 161 10.37 -9.34 6.33
C LEU A 161 9.77 -8.97 4.97
N ASN A 162 9.01 -7.87 4.90
CA ASN A 162 8.40 -7.38 3.66
C ASN A 162 9.44 -7.16 2.57
N SER A 163 10.51 -6.46 2.90
CA SER A 163 11.56 -6.11 1.95
C SER A 163 12.36 -7.33 1.49
N PHE A 164 12.66 -8.28 2.38
CA PHE A 164 13.32 -9.53 2.01
C PHE A 164 12.54 -10.27 0.93
N PHE A 165 11.23 -10.46 1.11
CA PHE A 165 10.41 -11.15 0.12
C PHE A 165 10.21 -10.33 -1.15
N LEU A 166 10.01 -9.00 -1.06
CA LEU A 166 9.88 -8.13 -2.23
C LEU A 166 11.14 -8.16 -3.10
N LEU A 167 12.32 -7.94 -2.51
CA LEU A 167 13.60 -7.92 -3.24
C LEU A 167 13.90 -9.28 -3.87
N ARG A 168 13.70 -10.38 -3.13
CA ARG A 168 13.90 -11.72 -3.68
C ARG A 168 12.97 -11.99 -4.86
N THR A 169 11.71 -11.60 -4.74
CA THR A 169 10.69 -11.86 -5.76
C THR A 169 10.93 -10.99 -7.00
N PHE A 170 11.25 -9.71 -6.83
CA PHE A 170 11.58 -8.82 -7.94
C PHE A 170 12.90 -9.19 -8.62
N ALA A 171 13.92 -9.64 -7.87
CA ALA A 171 15.15 -10.17 -8.46
C ALA A 171 14.90 -11.43 -9.29
N ALA A 172 14.07 -12.36 -8.80
CA ALA A 172 13.68 -13.55 -9.55
C ALA A 172 12.86 -13.19 -10.81
N ALA A 173 11.88 -12.29 -10.68
CA ALA A 173 11.07 -11.81 -11.80
C ALA A 173 11.91 -11.07 -12.84
N ARG A 174 12.88 -10.25 -12.42
CA ARG A 174 13.83 -9.57 -13.31
C ARG A 174 14.64 -10.59 -14.12
N ARG A 175 15.15 -11.65 -13.49
CA ARG A 175 15.89 -12.73 -14.17
C ARG A 175 15.00 -13.48 -15.19
N ALA A 176 13.75 -13.76 -14.84
CA ALA A 176 12.78 -14.42 -15.73
C ALA A 176 12.32 -13.50 -16.89
N SER A 177 12.23 -12.19 -16.68
CA SER A 177 11.87 -11.21 -17.73
C SER A 177 12.99 -10.94 -18.74
N VAL A 178 14.22 -11.38 -18.47
CA VAL A 178 15.30 -11.40 -19.47
C VAL A 178 15.12 -12.56 -20.44
N THR A 179 14.56 -13.67 -19.95
CA THR A 179 14.30 -14.88 -20.73
C THR A 179 12.97 -14.81 -21.49
N VAL A 180 11.94 -14.22 -20.90
CA VAL A 180 10.65 -13.93 -21.57
C VAL A 180 10.70 -12.51 -22.13
N GLN A 181 10.57 -12.35 -23.44
CA GLN A 181 10.78 -11.12 -24.22
C GLN A 181 9.82 -9.94 -23.94
N SER A 182 9.28 -9.84 -22.73
CA SER A 182 8.39 -8.80 -22.21
C SER A 182 9.20 -7.64 -21.62
N ARG A 183 9.59 -6.68 -22.47
CA ARG A 183 10.24 -5.42 -22.05
C ARG A 183 9.41 -4.64 -21.01
N THR A 184 8.09 -4.82 -21.04
CA THR A 184 7.09 -4.25 -20.13
C THR A 184 7.30 -4.68 -18.68
N ALA A 185 7.36 -5.98 -18.44
CA ALA A 185 7.49 -6.53 -17.10
C ALA A 185 8.83 -6.09 -16.49
N ARG A 186 9.90 -6.09 -17.30
CA ARG A 186 11.23 -5.70 -16.86
C ARG A 186 11.29 -4.25 -16.32
N GLY A 187 10.71 -3.29 -17.03
CA GLY A 187 10.71 -1.88 -16.61
C GLY A 187 9.90 -1.62 -15.34
N LEU A 188 8.72 -2.24 -15.22
CA LEU A 188 7.88 -2.12 -14.03
C LEU A 188 8.55 -2.76 -12.81
N PHE A 189 9.10 -3.98 -12.94
CA PHE A 189 9.80 -4.65 -11.85
C PHE A 189 11.06 -3.91 -11.41
N GLU A 190 11.77 -3.23 -12.33
CA GLU A 190 12.92 -2.41 -11.98
C GLU A 190 12.53 -1.18 -11.15
N VAL A 191 11.48 -0.46 -11.57
CA VAL A 191 10.95 0.69 -10.81
C VAL A 191 10.45 0.25 -9.43
N LEU A 192 9.65 -0.82 -9.36
CA LEU A 192 9.13 -1.34 -8.10
C LEU A 192 10.22 -1.91 -7.19
N SER A 193 11.27 -2.53 -7.75
CA SER A 193 12.42 -3.00 -6.99
C SER A 193 13.21 -1.84 -6.40
N ARG A 194 13.51 -0.81 -7.19
CA ARG A 194 14.22 0.36 -6.72
C ARG A 194 13.43 1.12 -5.65
N SER A 195 12.11 1.23 -5.83
CA SER A 195 11.22 1.73 -4.78
C SER A 195 11.30 0.87 -3.53
N ALA A 196 11.19 -0.46 -3.64
CA ALA A 196 11.25 -1.35 -2.48
C ALA A 196 12.59 -1.24 -1.73
N GLU A 197 13.71 -1.08 -2.45
CA GLU A 197 15.03 -0.80 -1.86
C GLU A 197 15.04 0.52 -1.09
N ILE A 198 14.51 1.60 -1.68
CA ILE A 198 14.40 2.91 -1.01
C ILE A 198 13.51 2.81 0.22
N ARG A 199 12.37 2.11 0.11
CA ARG A 199 11.43 1.91 1.21
C ARG A 199 12.08 1.15 2.37
N LEU A 200 12.84 0.09 2.09
CA LEU A 200 13.64 -0.63 3.10
C LEU A 200 14.69 0.28 3.74
N ALA A 201 15.45 1.00 2.90
CA ALA A 201 16.54 1.86 3.34
C ALA A 201 16.08 3.07 4.19
N ILE A 202 14.78 3.37 4.17
CA ILE A 202 14.18 4.45 4.95
C ILE A 202 13.42 3.90 6.16
N LEU A 203 12.44 3.00 5.99
CA LEU A 203 11.58 2.55 7.09
C LEU A 203 12.30 1.71 8.15
N CYS A 204 13.26 0.88 7.75
CA CYS A 204 13.97 0.04 8.71
C CYS A 204 14.88 0.88 9.63
N PRO A 205 15.72 1.81 9.10
CA PRO A 205 16.45 2.74 9.96
C PRO A 205 15.56 3.66 10.78
N ILE A 206 14.40 4.08 10.28
CA ILE A 206 13.41 4.84 11.05
C ILE A 206 12.94 4.02 12.25
N GLY A 207 12.47 2.79 12.06
CA GLY A 207 12.00 1.93 13.15
C GLY A 207 13.08 1.64 14.19
N ILE A 208 14.32 1.37 13.76
CA ILE A 208 15.47 1.19 14.65
C ILE A 208 15.78 2.48 15.41
N SER A 209 15.80 3.62 14.73
CA SER A 209 16.08 4.92 15.34
C SER A 209 15.04 5.25 16.40
N ARG A 210 13.75 5.02 16.13
CA ARG A 210 12.66 5.22 17.10
C ARG A 210 12.76 4.29 18.31
N ALA A 211 13.16 3.03 18.11
CA ALA A 211 13.43 2.12 19.21
C ALA A 211 14.58 2.60 20.11
N ILE A 212 15.66 3.11 19.52
CA ILE A 212 16.82 3.64 20.26
C ILE A 212 16.43 4.92 21.00
N THR A 213 15.80 5.88 20.33
CA THR A 213 15.43 7.16 20.95
C THR A 213 14.46 6.99 22.11
N TYR A 214 13.46 6.11 21.98
CA TYR A 214 12.54 5.79 23.08
C TYR A 214 13.23 5.17 24.29
N SER A 215 14.35 4.45 24.12
CA SER A 215 15.11 3.90 25.24
C SER A 215 15.72 4.98 26.16
N PHE A 216 15.86 6.21 25.65
CA PHE A 216 16.42 7.36 26.35
C PHE A 216 15.38 8.46 26.64
N GLN A 217 14.09 8.22 26.39
CA GLN A 217 13.04 9.20 26.69
C GLN A 217 12.66 9.16 28.18
N ALA A 218 12.50 10.35 28.77
CA ALA A 218 11.99 10.51 30.14
C ALA A 218 10.46 10.77 30.17
N THR A 219 9.89 11.25 29.06
CA THR A 219 8.46 11.58 28.93
C THR A 219 7.99 11.26 27.51
N ALA A 220 6.97 10.39 27.37
CA ALA A 220 6.54 9.90 26.05
C ALA A 220 5.86 10.94 25.14
N GLN A 221 5.29 12.02 25.69
CA GLN A 221 4.45 12.95 24.91
C GLN A 221 4.97 14.37 24.81
N ALA A 222 6.07 14.69 25.49
CA ALA A 222 6.74 15.99 25.43
C ALA A 222 8.21 15.82 25.04
N ALA A 223 8.69 16.60 24.06
CA ALA A 223 10.09 16.55 23.67
C ALA A 223 10.96 17.45 24.56
N THR A 224 11.22 16.98 25.76
CA THR A 224 11.96 17.72 26.79
C THR A 224 13.47 17.46 26.72
N ASN A 225 13.89 16.32 26.14
CA ASN A 225 15.29 15.92 26.03
C ASN A 225 15.71 15.70 24.56
N THR A 226 17.02 15.67 24.28
CA THR A 226 17.53 15.51 22.89
C THR A 226 17.03 14.23 22.22
N ALA A 227 16.91 13.12 22.96
CA ALA A 227 16.41 11.85 22.43
C ALA A 227 14.94 11.96 21.95
N SER A 228 14.10 12.65 22.71
CA SER A 228 12.69 12.90 22.35
C SER A 228 12.53 13.88 21.19
N GLN A 229 13.45 14.84 21.03
CA GLN A 229 13.47 15.73 19.86
C GLN A 229 13.88 14.97 18.59
N LEU A 230 14.91 14.11 18.69
CA LEU A 230 15.34 13.25 17.59
C LEU A 230 14.24 12.26 17.20
N ASP A 231 13.56 11.67 18.17
CA ASP A 231 12.41 10.79 17.91
C ASP A 231 11.31 11.50 17.12
N ARG A 232 10.94 12.73 17.51
CA ARG A 232 9.95 13.53 16.77
C ARG A 232 10.40 13.85 15.36
N PHE A 233 11.69 14.13 15.16
CA PHE A 233 12.25 14.33 13.83
C PHE A 233 12.13 13.07 12.97
N VAL A 234 12.54 11.91 13.51
CA VAL A 234 12.43 10.62 12.81
C VAL A 234 10.98 10.27 12.53
N TYR A 235 10.07 10.51 13.47
CA TYR A 235 8.63 10.34 13.26
C TYR A 235 8.09 11.26 12.16
N THR A 236 8.60 12.49 12.04
CA THR A 236 8.22 13.40 10.95
C THR A 236 8.63 12.81 9.59
N LEU A 237 9.82 12.21 9.48
CA LEU A 237 10.25 11.53 8.26
C LEU A 237 9.34 10.33 7.92
N GLU A 238 8.90 9.59 8.94
CA GLU A 238 7.95 8.49 8.79
C GLU A 238 6.59 8.98 8.26
N CYS A 239 6.08 10.10 8.79
CA CYS A 239 4.82 10.71 8.33
C CYS A 239 4.88 11.19 6.87
N MET A 240 6.07 11.48 6.33
CA MET A 240 6.24 11.84 4.92
C MET A 240 6.26 10.61 4.00
N PHE A 241 6.40 9.41 4.55
CA PHE A 241 6.54 8.18 3.75
C PHE A 241 5.38 7.89 2.79
N PRO A 242 4.11 8.20 3.08
CA PRO A 242 3.03 8.01 2.10
C PRO A 242 3.26 8.78 0.78
N MET A 243 4.08 9.83 0.77
CA MET A 243 4.50 10.49 -0.47
C MET A 243 5.26 9.54 -1.41
N ILE A 244 6.12 8.66 -0.86
CA ILE A 244 6.83 7.64 -1.64
C ILE A 244 5.84 6.66 -2.25
N MET A 245 4.83 6.23 -1.49
CA MET A 245 3.78 5.33 -1.99
C MET A 245 2.98 5.96 -3.15
N ILE A 246 2.68 7.25 -3.05
CA ILE A 246 1.99 8.00 -4.10
C ILE A 246 2.84 8.04 -5.38
N VAL A 247 4.14 8.35 -5.24
CA VAL A 247 5.10 8.34 -6.36
C VAL A 247 5.17 6.96 -6.99
N ASP A 248 5.21 5.88 -6.20
CA ASP A 248 5.24 4.51 -6.69
C ASP A 248 3.99 4.14 -7.50
N VAL A 249 2.81 4.54 -7.02
CA VAL A 249 1.53 4.32 -7.70
C VAL A 249 1.50 5.06 -9.04
N LEU A 250 1.93 6.32 -9.07
CA LEU A 250 2.02 7.12 -10.29
C LEU A 250 3.04 6.55 -11.28
N ALA A 251 4.24 6.21 -10.81
CA ALA A 251 5.31 5.66 -11.65
C ALA A 251 4.90 4.32 -12.28
N SER A 252 4.17 3.49 -11.53
CA SER A 252 3.61 2.23 -12.02
C SER A 252 2.61 2.47 -13.15
N LYS A 253 1.69 3.44 -12.98
CA LYS A 253 0.70 3.80 -14.01
C LYS A 253 1.36 4.38 -15.26
N LEU A 254 2.32 5.29 -15.10
CA LEU A 254 3.03 5.93 -16.21
C LEU A 254 3.81 4.89 -17.04
N THR A 255 4.48 3.94 -16.36
CA THR A 255 5.19 2.85 -17.03
C THR A 255 4.23 1.96 -17.82
N TYR A 256 3.08 1.61 -17.24
CA TYR A 256 2.05 0.84 -17.92
C TYR A 256 1.46 1.55 -19.15
N SER A 257 1.13 2.84 -19.02
CA SER A 257 0.58 3.64 -20.12
C SER A 257 1.58 3.81 -21.26
N LYS A 258 2.85 4.12 -20.96
CA LYS A 258 3.91 4.28 -21.97
C LYS A 258 4.08 3.01 -22.80
N VAL A 259 4.05 1.86 -22.15
CA VAL A 259 4.14 0.57 -22.85
C VAL A 259 2.94 0.34 -23.76
N THR A 260 1.73 0.61 -23.29
CA THR A 260 0.50 0.41 -24.08
C THR A 260 0.55 1.23 -25.38
N LEU A 261 1.03 2.48 -25.29
CA LEU A 261 1.25 3.34 -26.46
C LEU A 261 2.28 2.75 -27.42
N THR A 262 3.45 2.32 -26.92
CA THR A 262 4.50 1.72 -27.79
C THR A 262 4.06 0.42 -28.47
N ASN A 263 3.26 -0.41 -27.79
CA ASN A 263 2.71 -1.63 -28.39
C ASN A 263 1.68 -1.30 -29.49
N ASN A 264 0.84 -0.29 -29.28
CA ASN A 264 -0.14 0.18 -30.27
C ASN A 264 0.51 0.82 -31.50
N GLU A 265 1.62 1.54 -31.34
CA GLU A 265 2.39 2.06 -32.49
C GLU A 265 3.03 0.93 -33.29
N ARG A 266 3.52 -0.10 -32.60
CA ARG A 266 4.15 -1.26 -33.23
C ARG A 266 3.14 -2.14 -33.98
N SER A 267 1.92 -2.29 -33.48
CA SER A 267 0.84 -2.99 -34.21
C SER A 267 0.38 -2.20 -35.43
N ARG A 268 0.26 -0.86 -35.31
CA ARG A 268 -0.10 0.01 -36.45
C ARG A 268 0.95 0.02 -37.56
N THR A 269 2.24 0.05 -37.23
CA THR A 269 3.32 -0.03 -38.23
C THR A 269 3.39 -1.39 -38.90
N ARG A 270 3.09 -2.48 -38.18
CA ARG A 270 2.94 -3.83 -38.77
C ARG A 270 1.75 -3.92 -39.73
N SER A 271 0.61 -3.31 -39.38
CA SER A 271 -0.59 -3.31 -40.20
C SER A 271 -0.47 -2.44 -41.47
N ARG A 272 0.42 -1.46 -41.49
CA ARG A 272 0.69 -0.60 -42.66
C ARG A 272 1.78 -1.14 -43.60
N GLY A 273 2.47 -2.21 -43.21
CA GLY A 273 3.67 -2.71 -43.87
C GLY A 273 3.53 -3.98 -44.71
N GLY A 274 2.33 -4.55 -44.88
CA GLY A 274 2.19 -5.72 -45.74
C GLY A 274 0.81 -6.36 -45.69
N GLY A 275 0.17 -6.48 -46.85
CA GLY A 275 -0.94 -7.40 -47.04
C GLY A 275 -0.44 -8.82 -46.94
N GLN A 276 -0.86 -9.52 -45.89
CA GLN A 276 -1.03 -10.96 -45.86
C GLN A 276 -1.95 -11.29 -44.68
N ASP A 277 -3.11 -11.85 -45.00
CA ASP A 277 -4.08 -12.37 -44.05
C ASP A 277 -3.40 -13.36 -43.10
N VAL A 278 -3.20 -12.92 -41.86
CA VAL A 278 -3.00 -13.82 -40.73
C VAL A 278 -4.07 -13.48 -39.70
N GLN A 279 -5.11 -14.30 -39.70
CA GLN A 279 -6.21 -14.29 -38.74
C GLN A 279 -5.63 -14.43 -37.33
N THR A 280 -5.48 -13.31 -36.64
CA THR A 280 -5.06 -13.26 -35.24
C THR A 280 -6.31 -13.10 -34.38
N SER A 281 -6.78 -14.25 -33.87
CA SER A 281 -7.73 -14.31 -32.76
C SER A 281 -7.21 -13.42 -31.61
N GLY A 282 -7.99 -12.40 -31.25
CA GLY A 282 -7.67 -11.48 -30.16
C GLY A 282 -7.47 -12.24 -28.86
N ILE A 283 -6.26 -12.17 -28.32
CA ILE A 283 -5.96 -12.58 -26.95
C ILE A 283 -6.25 -11.37 -26.09
N GLU A 284 -7.42 -11.38 -25.45
CA GLU A 284 -7.73 -10.54 -24.31
C GLU A 284 -6.80 -10.99 -23.17
N VAL A 285 -5.73 -10.22 -22.91
CA VAL A 285 -4.83 -10.48 -21.79
C VAL A 285 -5.48 -9.88 -20.55
N GLU A 286 -6.44 -10.61 -20.01
CA GLU A 286 -6.83 -10.46 -18.62
C GLU A 286 -5.64 -10.91 -17.75
N PHE A 287 -5.25 -10.08 -16.78
CA PHE A 287 -4.06 -10.28 -15.96
C PHE A 287 -4.28 -11.39 -14.93
N LEU A 288 -4.41 -12.64 -15.38
CA LEU A 288 -4.27 -13.83 -14.55
C LEU A 288 -2.84 -14.33 -14.72
N VAL A 289 -1.98 -14.07 -13.73
CA VAL A 289 -0.64 -14.70 -13.67
C VAL A 289 -0.85 -16.19 -13.38
N ARG A 290 -1.12 -16.97 -14.43
CA ARG A 290 -1.08 -18.43 -14.41
C ARG A 290 0.30 -18.86 -14.90
N THR A 291 1.17 -19.20 -13.95
CA THR A 291 2.39 -19.95 -14.23
C THR A 291 2.09 -21.40 -13.86
N GLU A 292 1.61 -22.16 -14.84
CA GLU A 292 1.56 -23.62 -14.71
C GLU A 292 2.98 -24.14 -14.87
N SER A 293 3.53 -24.65 -13.77
CA SER A 293 4.66 -25.57 -13.76
C SER A 293 4.16 -26.87 -13.18
N GLU A 294 3.79 -27.83 -14.03
CA GLU A 294 3.73 -29.24 -13.65
C GLU A 294 4.85 -30.03 -14.35
N PRO A 295 5.41 -31.06 -13.69
CA PRO A 295 6.61 -31.75 -14.15
C PRO A 295 6.27 -32.81 -15.21
N SER A 296 7.00 -32.76 -16.31
CA SER A 296 6.98 -33.78 -17.36
C SER A 296 7.61 -35.08 -16.85
N THR A 297 6.82 -36.16 -16.84
CA THR A 297 7.34 -37.53 -16.75
C THR A 297 7.20 -38.19 -18.12
N ARG A 298 8.32 -38.62 -18.70
CA ARG A 298 8.43 -39.37 -19.96
C ARG A 298 7.63 -40.68 -19.93
N CYS A 299 6.95 -41.03 -21.04
CA CYS A 299 7.23 -42.27 -21.77
C CYS A 299 6.66 -42.25 -23.22
N HIS A 300 7.33 -42.99 -24.11
CA HIS A 300 7.15 -43.06 -25.57
C HIS A 300 5.87 -43.76 -26.04
N ILE A 301 5.38 -43.42 -27.25
CA ILE A 301 5.30 -44.26 -28.48
C ILE A 301 4.35 -43.55 -29.49
N GLY A 302 4.75 -43.49 -30.76
CA GLY A 302 4.14 -42.62 -31.78
C GLY A 302 2.84 -43.12 -32.42
N LYS A 303 2.12 -42.18 -33.05
CA LYS A 303 1.40 -42.30 -34.32
C LYS A 303 0.78 -40.94 -34.70
N SER A 304 0.85 -40.61 -35.98
CA SER A 304 0.25 -39.41 -36.59
C SER A 304 -1.28 -39.53 -36.63
N ALA A 305 -2.02 -38.49 -36.21
CA ALA A 305 -3.37 -38.14 -36.70
C ALA A 305 -3.95 -36.88 -36.01
N GLY A 306 -4.32 -35.88 -36.83
CA GLY A 306 -5.52 -35.03 -36.70
C GLY A 306 -5.82 -34.31 -35.39
N ILE A 307 -5.63 -32.98 -35.39
CA ILE A 307 -6.20 -32.06 -34.39
C ILE A 307 -7.72 -32.04 -34.56
N ARG A 308 -8.45 -32.55 -33.56
CA ARG A 308 -9.92 -32.49 -33.45
C ARG A 308 -10.27 -31.47 -32.38
N LEU A 309 -10.78 -30.30 -32.79
CA LEU A 309 -11.35 -29.29 -31.90
C LEU A 309 -12.73 -29.75 -31.43
N SER A 310 -12.89 -29.90 -30.11
CA SER A 310 -14.19 -30.06 -29.46
C SER A 310 -14.51 -28.77 -28.74
N THR A 311 -15.50 -28.03 -29.26
CA THR A 311 -16.12 -26.89 -28.59
C THR A 311 -17.14 -27.44 -27.59
N ARG A 312 -17.00 -27.10 -26.32
CA ARG A 312 -18.03 -27.36 -25.31
C ARG A 312 -18.54 -26.03 -24.79
N GLU A 313 -19.74 -25.68 -25.24
CA GLU A 313 -20.60 -24.65 -24.66
C GLU A 313 -21.08 -25.11 -23.27
N THR A 314 -21.15 -24.17 -22.33
CA THR A 314 -22.05 -24.27 -21.17
C THR A 314 -22.78 -22.95 -21.02
N ASN A 315 -24.05 -22.96 -21.42
CA ASN A 315 -25.07 -21.96 -21.11
C ASN A 315 -25.54 -22.09 -19.66
N SER A 316 -25.76 -20.95 -19.01
CA SER A 316 -26.75 -20.71 -17.94
C SER A 316 -26.86 -19.18 -17.84
N GLU A 317 -27.68 -18.53 -18.67
CA GLU A 317 -29.05 -18.07 -18.34
C GLU A 317 -29.15 -17.36 -16.98
N GLU A 318 -29.22 -16.03 -17.02
CA GLU A 318 -30.39 -15.31 -16.50
C GLU A 318 -30.55 -13.99 -17.27
N THR A 319 -31.79 -13.67 -17.62
CA THR A 319 -32.15 -12.91 -18.82
C THR A 319 -33.21 -11.84 -18.49
N ILE A 320 -33.22 -10.77 -19.31
CA ILE A 320 -34.39 -9.94 -19.73
C ILE A 320 -34.76 -8.72 -18.84
N PRO A 321 -35.29 -7.58 -19.39
CA PRO A 321 -35.49 -7.18 -20.80
C PRO A 321 -34.82 -5.86 -21.22
N VAL A 322 -34.51 -5.83 -22.52
CA VAL A 322 -34.48 -4.65 -23.39
C VAL A 322 -35.92 -4.29 -23.78
N ALA A 323 -36.26 -3.00 -23.86
CA ALA A 323 -37.35 -2.51 -24.69
C ALA A 323 -36.78 -1.83 -25.95
N ARG A 324 -37.10 -2.42 -27.12
CA ARG A 324 -36.86 -1.90 -28.46
C ARG A 324 -38.16 -1.26 -29.00
N HIS A 325 -38.01 -0.17 -29.73
CA HIS A 325 -38.86 0.22 -30.85
C HIS A 325 -37.89 0.78 -31.90
N GLY A 326 -37.60 0.10 -33.01
CA GLY A 326 -38.40 0.06 -34.25
C GLY A 326 -37.77 1.08 -35.23
N SER A 327 -36.93 0.66 -36.19
CA SER A 327 -37.25 0.47 -37.63
C SER A 327 -38.03 1.65 -38.23
N GLU A 328 -37.73 2.28 -39.35
CA GLU A 328 -36.99 1.94 -40.57
C GLU A 328 -37.15 3.16 -41.53
N LEU A 329 -36.36 3.21 -42.62
CA LEU A 329 -36.59 3.99 -43.87
C LEU A 329 -36.45 5.53 -43.74
N GLY A 330 -35.67 6.28 -44.52
CA GLY A 330 -35.25 6.15 -45.91
C GLY A 330 -35.96 7.20 -46.76
N HIS A 331 -35.36 8.38 -47.01
CA HIS A 331 -35.37 9.12 -48.30
C HIS A 331 -34.80 10.55 -48.21
N SER A 332 -34.12 10.90 -49.31
CA SER A 332 -33.59 12.18 -49.76
C SER A 332 -34.56 13.37 -49.69
N ALA A 333 -34.05 14.58 -49.36
CA ALA A 333 -34.20 15.82 -50.16
C ALA A 333 -33.73 17.09 -49.39
N THR A 334 -32.69 17.73 -49.93
CA THR A 334 -32.53 19.17 -50.25
C THR A 334 -33.25 20.31 -49.47
N CYS A 335 -32.44 21.36 -49.21
CA CYS A 335 -32.69 22.80 -49.42
C CYS A 335 -33.19 23.72 -48.27
N HIS A 336 -32.40 24.80 -48.07
CA HIS A 336 -32.69 26.17 -47.57
C HIS A 336 -33.29 26.30 -46.14
N ALA A 337 -32.89 27.25 -45.28
CA ALA A 337 -32.24 28.55 -45.45
C ALA A 337 -31.28 28.85 -44.28
#